data_AF-R7V1Z9-F1
#
_entry.id   AF-R7V1Z9-F1
#
_cell.length_a   1.000
_cell.length_b   1.000
_cell.length_c   1.000
_cell.angle_alpha   90.00
_cell.angle_beta   90.00
_cell.angle_gamma   90.00
#
_symmetry.space_group_name_H-M   'P 1'
#
loop_
_entity.id
_entity.type
_entity.pdbx_description
1 polymer ?
#
loop_
_entity_poly.entity_id
_entity_poly.type
_entity_poly.pdbx_seq_one_letter_code
_entity_poly.pdbx_strand_id
1 'polypeptide(L)'
;EIPWCGPIDVPISSPSSQHQCKICQKVLKKKGALTVHLRTHNKGSPKVRRRVKRMCPFCKDSQTNLKRHLIMKHNGKPEVTAILQMKLTPAEERKAFARIRNQGILIGNSEKNGENLERIHGNKSEYVHGDVVHCSVCQGAYSKTTFHRHRVSCQNNATQLKPEVAHLPHPKFAILLSKFQKNEIGDTCRSDSTIREFGWNLFQKEKTKVDKFDEVCKSVSADMRLLARLFCHLKLTVPDDVCLHDASDLLDRGNWTHLREVIDLLTSKESGEVKHGLKMAIYYILLKFADNQIGVKLTQKDTQGQTEEIQNFIKLLKHHENSYFGDAKYQINKSRQEKLRLPERMPEENAMRILRDHTVKRIVEIVKESGEGIQDPSVFVELRNLVASRLTLFNARRGGEATRLRIDHWVKRKQWIRKDQKDHLKDEEKAFFNDMEIMFSAGE
;
A
#
# COMPACT_ATOMS: atom_id res chain seq x y z
N GLU A 1 0.77 -64.05 42.73
CA GLU A 1 0.44 -63.48 41.41
C GLU A 1 -0.59 -62.37 41.63
N ILE A 2 -0.23 -61.14 41.25
CA ILE A 2 -0.92 -59.91 41.66
C ILE A 2 -2.08 -59.61 40.69
N PRO A 3 -3.29 -59.23 41.17
CA PRO A 3 -4.41 -58.91 40.29
C PRO A 3 -4.32 -57.47 39.76
N TRP A 4 -4.68 -57.33 38.49
CA TRP A 4 -4.85 -56.07 37.77
C TRP A 4 -5.95 -55.18 38.38
N CYS A 5 -5.62 -53.92 38.68
CA CYS A 5 -6.59 -52.84 38.92
C CYS A 5 -6.24 -51.65 38.01
N GLY A 6 -7.27 -51.09 37.38
CA GLY A 6 -7.20 -50.14 36.26
C GLY A 6 -6.61 -48.75 36.56
N PRO A 7 -6.57 -47.88 35.53
CA PRO A 7 -5.85 -46.61 35.56
C PRO A 7 -6.49 -45.60 36.51
N ILE A 8 -5.65 -45.05 37.40
CA ILE A 8 -6.01 -44.04 38.40
C ILE A 8 -5.89 -42.65 37.76
N ASP A 9 -7.03 -41.95 37.70
CA ASP A 9 -7.10 -40.51 37.41
C ASP A 9 -6.44 -39.72 38.55
N VAL A 10 -5.45 -38.89 38.21
CA VAL A 10 -4.80 -37.96 39.14
C VAL A 10 -5.39 -36.56 38.95
N PRO A 11 -6.13 -35.99 39.93
CA PRO A 11 -6.49 -34.58 39.94
C PRO A 11 -5.37 -33.76 40.58
N ILE A 12 -4.65 -33.01 39.75
CA ILE A 12 -3.72 -31.96 40.22
C ILE A 12 -4.57 -30.78 40.72
N SER A 13 -4.78 -30.70 42.04
CA SER A 13 -5.27 -29.50 42.71
C SER A 13 -4.07 -28.75 43.31
N SER A 14 -3.74 -27.59 42.73
CA SER A 14 -2.81 -26.63 43.33
C SER A 14 -3.59 -25.57 44.12
N PRO A 15 -3.08 -25.08 45.27
CA PRO A 15 -3.87 -24.42 46.30
C PRO A 15 -4.26 -22.99 45.93
N SER A 16 -5.57 -22.69 45.95
CA SER A 16 -6.09 -21.33 45.77
C SER A 16 -5.77 -20.46 46.99
N SER A 17 -5.01 -19.38 46.81
CA SER A 17 -4.79 -18.36 47.84
C SER A 17 -6.13 -17.70 48.21
N GLN A 18 -6.67 -17.96 49.39
CA GLN A 18 -7.90 -17.33 49.88
C GLN A 18 -7.63 -15.88 50.32
N HIS A 19 -8.56 -14.95 50.04
CA HIS A 19 -8.41 -13.53 50.36
C HIS A 19 -9.26 -13.14 51.57
N GLN A 20 -8.67 -13.16 52.77
CA GLN A 20 -9.35 -12.89 54.03
C GLN A 20 -9.26 -11.41 54.47
N CYS A 21 -10.36 -10.86 54.98
CA CYS A 21 -10.40 -9.54 55.57
C CYS A 21 -9.73 -9.50 56.93
N LYS A 22 -8.72 -8.65 57.12
CA LYS A 22 -8.02 -8.54 58.40
C LYS A 22 -8.85 -7.89 59.52
N ILE A 23 -9.93 -7.19 59.18
CA ILE A 23 -10.76 -6.44 60.15
C ILE A 23 -11.87 -7.32 60.73
N CYS A 24 -12.59 -8.08 59.88
CA CYS A 24 -13.70 -8.93 60.34
C CYS A 24 -13.55 -10.40 59.92
N GLN A 25 -12.35 -10.80 59.51
CA GLN A 25 -11.96 -12.17 59.17
C GLN A 25 -12.78 -12.86 58.06
N LYS A 26 -13.64 -12.12 57.34
CA LYS A 26 -14.43 -12.66 56.25
C LYS A 26 -13.56 -13.11 55.08
N VAL A 27 -13.65 -14.39 54.72
CA VAL A 27 -12.93 -14.98 53.59
C VAL A 27 -13.69 -14.72 52.30
N LEU A 28 -13.02 -14.16 51.30
CA LEU A 28 -13.61 -13.80 50.02
C LEU A 28 -12.90 -14.51 48.88
N LYS A 29 -13.70 -15.00 47.92
CA LYS A 29 -13.23 -15.82 46.80
C LYS A 29 -12.28 -15.09 45.84
N LYS A 30 -12.27 -13.74 45.85
CA LYS A 30 -11.48 -12.92 44.92
C LYS A 30 -10.92 -11.67 45.62
N LYS A 31 -9.69 -11.28 45.30
CA LYS A 31 -9.01 -10.09 45.85
C LYS A 31 -9.84 -8.81 45.66
N GLY A 32 -10.49 -8.65 44.50
CA GLY A 32 -11.36 -7.50 44.22
C GLY A 32 -12.57 -7.39 45.16
N ALA A 33 -13.14 -8.53 45.58
CA ALA A 33 -14.23 -8.55 46.55
C ALA A 33 -13.75 -8.11 47.93
N LEU A 34 -12.53 -8.50 48.33
CA LEU A 34 -11.90 -8.04 49.56
C LEU A 34 -11.67 -6.53 49.56
N THR A 35 -11.21 -5.94 48.45
CA THR A 35 -11.03 -4.48 48.34
C THR A 35 -12.34 -3.71 48.48
N VAL A 36 -13.47 -4.23 47.97
CA VAL A 36 -14.79 -3.59 48.15
C VAL A 36 -15.28 -3.77 49.57
N HIS A 37 -15.13 -4.97 50.13
CA HIS A 37 -15.52 -5.27 51.52
C HIS A 37 -14.76 -4.42 52.55
N LEU A 38 -13.47 -4.13 52.36
CA LEU A 38 -12.74 -3.23 53.25
C LEU A 38 -13.33 -1.81 53.32
N ARG A 39 -14.12 -1.39 52.32
CA ARG A 39 -14.83 -0.10 52.35
C ARG A 39 -16.05 -0.11 53.28
N THR A 40 -16.58 -1.27 53.67
CA THR A 40 -17.68 -1.33 54.64
C THR A 40 -17.20 -1.06 56.07
N HIS A 41 -15.91 -1.28 56.34
CA HIS A 41 -15.27 -0.97 57.63
C HIS A 41 -14.91 0.51 57.75
N ASN A 42 -14.57 1.15 56.63
CA ASN A 42 -14.36 2.59 56.59
C ASN A 42 -15.70 3.31 56.39
N LYS A 43 -16.40 3.65 57.48
CA LYS A 43 -17.53 4.61 57.50
C LYS A 43 -17.06 6.06 57.23
N GLY A 44 -16.18 6.25 56.25
CA GLY A 44 -15.81 7.56 55.74
C GLY A 44 -16.87 8.02 54.74
N SER A 45 -17.36 9.24 54.94
CA SER A 45 -18.38 9.94 54.17
C SER A 45 -18.42 9.59 52.67
N PRO A 46 -19.62 9.43 52.07
CA PRO A 46 -19.72 9.18 50.63
C PRO A 46 -19.02 10.33 49.90
N LYS A 47 -17.92 10.02 49.19
CA LYS A 47 -17.24 11.00 48.33
C LYS A 47 -18.29 11.64 47.43
N VAL A 48 -18.71 12.87 47.74
CA VAL A 48 -19.66 13.64 46.94
C VAL A 48 -19.03 13.80 45.57
N ARG A 49 -19.49 13.01 44.58
CA ARG A 49 -19.05 13.16 43.20
C ARG A 49 -19.62 14.49 42.69
N ARG A 50 -18.82 15.57 42.77
CA ARG A 50 -19.17 16.85 42.14
C ARG A 50 -19.59 16.58 40.69
N ARG A 51 -20.81 16.97 40.31
CA ARG A 51 -21.31 16.78 38.94
C ARG A 51 -20.54 17.69 38.01
N VAL A 52 -19.63 17.09 37.22
CA VAL A 52 -18.81 17.81 36.24
C VAL A 52 -19.71 18.35 35.13
N LYS A 53 -19.64 19.67 34.88
CA LYS A 53 -20.30 20.29 33.73
C LYS A 53 -19.62 19.81 32.45
N ARG A 54 -20.41 19.44 31.44
CA ARG A 54 -19.91 18.97 30.15
C ARG A 54 -20.41 19.87 29.04
N MET A 55 -19.52 20.25 28.13
CA MET A 55 -19.85 21.01 26.94
C MET A 55 -20.79 20.19 26.04
N CYS A 56 -21.84 20.84 25.55
CA CYS A 56 -22.70 20.29 24.51
C CYS A 56 -22.01 20.41 23.14
N PRO A 57 -21.90 19.33 22.34
CA PRO A 57 -21.29 19.42 21.01
C PRO A 57 -22.10 20.26 20.01
N PHE A 58 -23.39 20.53 20.28
CA PHE A 58 -24.28 21.23 19.34
C PHE A 58 -24.37 22.74 19.60
N CYS A 59 -24.51 23.16 20.86
CA CYS A 59 -24.62 24.58 21.22
C CYS A 59 -23.43 25.11 22.04
N LYS A 60 -22.45 24.26 22.35
CA LYS A 60 -21.26 24.58 23.18
C LYS A 60 -21.57 25.00 24.63
N ASP A 61 -22.84 25.03 25.05
CA ASP A 61 -23.21 25.29 26.44
C ASP A 61 -22.70 24.20 27.39
N SER A 62 -22.21 24.60 28.56
CA SER A 62 -21.76 23.69 29.61
C SER A 62 -22.91 23.23 30.51
N GLN A 63 -23.20 21.93 30.53
CA GLN A 63 -24.37 21.34 31.16
C GLN A 63 -24.01 20.28 32.22
N THR A 64 -24.67 20.30 33.38
CA THR A 64 -24.47 19.28 34.44
C THR A 64 -25.17 17.96 34.11
N ASN A 65 -26.26 18.01 33.34
CA ASN A 65 -26.97 16.84 32.83
C ASN A 65 -27.15 16.94 31.31
N LEU A 66 -26.10 16.54 30.59
CA LEU A 66 -26.06 16.66 29.14
C LEU A 66 -27.15 15.84 28.45
N LYS A 67 -27.49 14.63 28.92
CA LYS A 67 -28.57 13.81 28.33
C LYS A 67 -29.90 14.57 28.34
N ARG A 68 -30.31 15.12 29.48
CA ARG A 68 -31.56 15.89 29.58
C ARG A 68 -31.53 17.12 28.67
N HIS A 69 -30.41 17.84 28.65
CA HIS A 69 -30.23 19.00 27.77
C HIS A 69 -30.39 18.63 26.29
N LEU A 70 -29.76 17.54 25.85
CA LEU A 70 -29.87 17.05 24.47
C LEU A 70 -31.31 16.73 24.10
N ILE A 71 -32.06 16.07 24.98
CA ILE A 71 -33.46 15.70 24.74
C ILE A 71 -34.35 16.94 24.72
N MET A 72 -34.10 17.95 25.55
CA MET A 72 -34.97 19.13 25.62
C MET A 72 -34.67 20.18 24.54
N LYS A 73 -33.39 20.45 24.25
CA LYS A 73 -32.97 21.52 23.33
C LYS A 73 -32.53 21.02 21.95
N HIS A 74 -32.20 19.75 21.81
CA HIS A 74 -31.62 19.18 20.60
C HIS A 74 -32.33 17.89 20.15
N ASN A 75 -33.62 17.73 20.48
CA ASN A 75 -34.42 16.57 20.03
C ASN A 75 -34.49 16.41 18.51
N GLY A 76 -34.40 17.50 17.75
CA GLY A 76 -34.42 17.51 16.29
C GLY A 76 -33.06 17.34 15.63
N LYS A 77 -31.97 17.14 16.38
CA LYS A 77 -30.66 16.80 15.80
C LYS A 77 -30.67 15.32 15.38
N PRO A 78 -30.24 14.96 14.15
CA PRO A 78 -30.36 13.60 13.62
C PRO A 78 -29.86 12.51 14.57
N GLU A 79 -28.72 12.73 15.22
CA GLU A 79 -28.12 11.80 16.19
C GLU A 79 -28.98 11.60 17.44
N VAL A 80 -29.61 12.66 17.95
CA VAL A 80 -30.49 12.60 19.14
C VAL A 80 -31.84 12.01 18.76
N THR A 81 -32.40 12.43 17.61
CA THR A 81 -33.65 11.91 17.07
C THR A 81 -33.55 10.40 16.82
N ALA A 82 -32.46 9.92 16.22
CA ALA A 82 -32.22 8.50 15.98
C ALA A 82 -32.20 7.71 17.30
N ILE A 83 -31.54 8.22 18.35
CA ILE A 83 -31.51 7.56 19.67
C ILE A 83 -32.90 7.49 20.30
N LEU A 84 -33.70 8.55 20.15
CA LEU A 84 -35.06 8.62 20.70
C LEU A 84 -36.08 7.75 19.94
N GLN A 85 -35.89 7.58 18.63
CA GLN A 85 -36.77 6.78 17.77
C GLN A 85 -36.41 5.30 17.76
N MET A 86 -35.15 4.95 17.94
CA MET A 86 -34.71 3.56 18.03
C MET A 86 -35.18 2.92 19.34
N LYS A 87 -35.74 1.69 19.26
CA LYS A 87 -36.06 0.86 20.44
C LYS A 87 -34.78 0.27 21.05
N LEU A 88 -33.97 1.11 21.68
CA LEU A 88 -32.72 0.71 22.32
C LEU A 88 -32.95 0.16 23.73
N THR A 89 -32.15 -0.81 24.13
CA THR A 89 -32.09 -1.22 25.54
C THR A 89 -31.53 -0.08 26.40
N PRO A 90 -31.83 -0.03 27.71
CA PRO A 90 -31.27 0.99 28.62
C PRO A 90 -29.73 1.03 28.66
N ALA A 91 -29.06 -0.07 28.27
CA ALA A 91 -27.61 -0.11 28.17
C ALA A 91 -27.10 0.54 26.87
N GLU A 92 -27.77 0.30 25.76
CA GLU A 92 -27.44 0.87 24.44
C GLU A 92 -27.75 2.36 24.38
N GLU A 93 -28.90 2.77 24.90
CA GLU A 93 -29.27 4.19 24.98
C GLU A 93 -28.23 4.99 25.79
N ARG A 94 -27.77 4.45 26.93
CA ARG A 94 -26.68 5.05 27.71
C ARG A 94 -25.37 5.14 26.94
N LYS A 95 -25.03 4.12 26.15
CA LYS A 95 -23.83 4.13 25.30
C LYS A 95 -23.95 5.17 24.18
N ALA A 96 -25.13 5.30 23.57
CA ALA A 96 -25.37 6.25 22.50
C ALA A 96 -25.24 7.71 22.99
N PHE A 97 -25.91 8.07 24.09
CA PHE A 97 -25.72 9.40 24.71
C PHE A 97 -24.29 9.62 25.23
N ALA A 98 -23.60 8.56 25.65
CA ALA A 98 -22.19 8.68 26.02
C ALA A 98 -21.29 9.03 24.82
N ARG A 99 -21.61 8.58 23.59
CA ARG A 99 -20.87 8.98 22.39
C ARG A 99 -21.01 10.47 22.11
N ILE A 100 -22.24 11.02 22.17
CA ILE A 100 -22.48 12.46 22.00
C ILE A 100 -21.73 13.28 23.07
N ARG A 101 -21.75 12.82 24.34
CA ARG A 101 -20.95 13.44 25.40
C ARG A 101 -19.45 13.40 25.10
N ASN A 102 -18.94 12.27 24.61
CA ASN A 102 -17.52 12.10 24.31
C ASN A 102 -17.07 13.04 23.16
N GLN A 103 -17.93 13.26 22.17
CA GLN A 103 -17.72 14.24 21.10
C GLN A 103 -17.63 15.67 21.64
N GLY A 104 -18.51 16.06 22.58
CA GLY A 104 -18.42 17.36 23.25
C GLY A 104 -17.09 17.57 23.98
N ILE A 105 -16.59 16.53 24.66
CA ILE A 105 -15.26 16.56 25.31
C ILE A 105 -14.14 16.66 24.27
N LEU A 106 -14.24 15.93 23.16
CA LEU A 106 -13.24 15.97 22.09
C LEU A 106 -13.16 17.36 21.45
N ILE A 107 -14.30 17.98 21.13
CA ILE A 107 -14.37 19.34 20.58
C ILE A 107 -13.74 20.32 21.58
N GLY A 108 -14.19 20.29 22.84
CA GLY A 108 -13.66 21.18 23.87
C GLY A 108 -12.18 20.96 24.19
N ASN A 109 -11.64 19.76 23.97
CA ASN A 109 -10.20 19.50 24.07
C ASN A 109 -9.43 19.96 22.83
N SER A 110 -10.02 19.88 21.65
CA SER A 110 -9.38 20.34 20.40
C SER A 110 -9.28 21.86 20.31
N GLU A 111 -10.21 22.59 20.95
CA GLU A 111 -10.17 24.05 21.06
C GLU A 111 -9.15 24.54 22.11
N LYS A 112 -8.61 23.63 22.93
CA LYS A 112 -7.58 23.94 23.92
C LYS A 112 -6.21 23.62 23.32
N ASN A 113 -5.26 24.55 23.41
CA ASN A 113 -3.89 24.44 22.88
C ASN A 113 -3.01 23.42 23.64
N GLY A 114 -3.53 22.22 23.92
CA GLY A 114 -2.81 21.14 24.60
C GLY A 114 -2.75 21.26 26.13
N GLU A 115 -3.40 22.27 26.71
CA GLU A 115 -3.47 22.51 28.15
C GLU A 115 -4.91 22.40 28.69
N ASN A 116 -5.06 22.17 29.99
CA ASN A 116 -6.33 22.12 30.69
C ASN A 116 -7.38 21.16 30.08
N LEU A 117 -6.91 20.05 29.53
CA LEU A 117 -7.71 19.03 28.87
C LEU A 117 -8.63 18.30 29.86
N GLU A 118 -9.76 17.83 29.35
CA GLU A 118 -10.75 17.06 30.10
C GLU A 118 -10.70 15.56 29.80
N ARG A 119 -10.99 14.76 30.83
CA ARG A 119 -11.19 13.30 30.71
C ARG A 119 -12.63 12.93 31.01
N ILE A 120 -13.08 11.76 30.54
CA ILE A 120 -14.39 11.19 30.91
C ILE A 120 -14.46 10.95 32.41
N HIS A 121 -13.43 10.33 32.97
CA HIS A 121 -13.31 10.00 34.39
C HIS A 121 -12.23 10.88 35.01
N GLY A 122 -12.59 12.12 35.33
CA GLY A 122 -11.70 13.10 35.97
C GLY A 122 -12.51 14.29 36.46
N ASN A 123 -12.10 14.83 37.61
CA ASN A 123 -12.74 15.99 38.24
C ASN A 123 -11.86 17.25 38.14
N LYS A 124 -10.72 17.17 37.44
CA LYS A 124 -9.73 18.25 37.30
C LYS A 124 -9.52 18.55 35.81
N SER A 125 -9.36 19.82 35.49
CA SER A 125 -9.09 20.36 34.16
C SER A 125 -7.64 20.84 34.05
N GLU A 126 -6.68 20.12 34.63
CA GLU A 126 -5.25 20.52 34.70
C GLU A 126 -4.37 19.59 33.83
N TYR A 127 -4.98 18.84 32.89
CA TYR A 127 -4.25 17.83 32.12
C TYR A 127 -3.65 18.42 30.85
N VAL A 128 -2.42 18.07 30.56
CA VAL A 128 -1.77 18.44 29.31
C VAL A 128 -1.89 17.33 28.27
N HIS A 129 -1.55 17.62 27.01
CA HIS A 129 -1.62 16.69 25.88
C HIS A 129 -0.99 15.32 26.17
N GLY A 130 0.10 15.28 26.96
CA GLY A 130 0.78 14.04 27.34
C GLY A 130 -0.02 13.09 28.24
N ASP A 131 -1.06 13.59 28.92
CA ASP A 131 -1.82 12.85 29.93
C ASP A 131 -3.11 12.21 29.40
N VAL A 132 -3.61 12.69 28.26
CA VAL A 132 -4.95 12.37 27.74
C VAL A 132 -4.85 11.66 26.40
N VAL A 133 -5.50 10.50 26.29
CA VAL A 133 -5.58 9.69 25.08
C VAL A 133 -7.04 9.49 24.70
N HIS A 134 -7.35 9.65 23.42
CA HIS A 134 -8.70 9.47 22.89
C HIS A 134 -8.86 8.05 22.33
N CYS A 135 -9.94 7.36 22.72
CA CYS A 135 -10.26 6.04 22.18
C CYS A 135 -10.91 6.16 20.81
N SER A 136 -10.37 5.50 19.78
CA SER A 136 -10.95 5.53 18.44
C SER A 136 -12.33 4.87 18.31
N VAL A 137 -12.68 3.96 19.22
CA VAL A 137 -13.94 3.21 19.17
C VAL A 137 -15.10 3.99 19.80
N CYS A 138 -14.88 4.56 20.99
CA CYS A 138 -15.93 5.29 21.71
C CYS A 138 -15.73 6.81 21.69
N GLN A 139 -14.66 7.32 21.07
CA GLN A 139 -14.24 8.73 21.03
C GLN A 139 -14.00 9.35 22.41
N GLY A 140 -13.83 8.51 23.42
CA GLY A 140 -13.69 8.95 24.80
C GLY A 140 -12.28 9.40 25.16
N ALA A 141 -12.15 10.49 25.93
CA ALA A 141 -10.88 10.96 26.49
C ALA A 141 -10.55 10.25 27.82
N TYR A 142 -9.40 9.57 27.87
CA TYR A 142 -8.95 8.74 28.99
C TYR A 142 -7.52 9.09 29.43
N SER A 143 -7.14 8.65 30.64
CA SER A 143 -5.75 8.74 31.11
C SER A 143 -4.83 7.86 30.26
N LYS A 144 -3.69 8.38 29.82
CA LYS A 144 -2.63 7.62 29.12
C LYS A 144 -2.21 6.36 29.90
N THR A 145 -2.02 6.51 31.22
CA THR A 145 -1.58 5.44 32.12
C THR A 145 -2.56 4.28 32.26
N THR A 146 -3.86 4.52 32.07
CA THR A 146 -4.90 3.48 32.25
C THR A 146 -5.61 3.11 30.94
N PHE A 147 -5.18 3.69 29.80
CA PHE A 147 -5.86 3.52 28.52
C PHE A 147 -5.87 2.06 28.04
N HIS A 148 -4.80 1.32 28.26
CA HIS A 148 -4.71 -0.10 27.89
C HIS A 148 -5.87 -0.94 28.47
N ARG A 149 -6.25 -0.70 29.73
CA ARG A 149 -7.36 -1.40 30.39
C ARG A 149 -8.72 -1.06 29.77
N HIS A 150 -8.90 0.18 29.32
CA HIS A 150 -10.07 0.58 28.56
C HIS A 150 -10.09 -0.08 27.18
N ARG A 151 -8.96 -0.09 26.46
CA ARG A 151 -8.83 -0.64 25.10
C ARG A 151 -9.34 -2.07 25.01
N VAL A 152 -8.91 -2.94 25.93
CA VAL A 152 -9.33 -4.35 25.98
C VAL A 152 -10.85 -4.49 26.16
N SER A 153 -11.44 -3.76 27.09
CA SER A 153 -12.89 -3.85 27.34
C SER A 153 -13.75 -3.15 26.28
N CYS A 154 -13.24 -2.09 25.66
CA CYS A 154 -13.94 -1.34 24.61
C CYS A 154 -13.93 -2.08 23.27
N GLN A 155 -12.80 -2.71 22.91
CA GLN A 155 -12.69 -3.50 21.68
C GLN A 155 -13.54 -4.77 21.75
N ASN A 156 -13.51 -5.51 22.87
CA ASN A 156 -14.32 -6.73 23.02
C ASN A 156 -15.83 -6.46 22.94
N ASN A 157 -16.29 -5.29 23.40
CA ASN A 157 -17.69 -4.87 23.26
C ASN A 157 -18.05 -4.35 21.87
N ALA A 158 -17.06 -3.91 21.07
CA ALA A 158 -17.28 -3.48 19.68
C ALA A 158 -17.46 -4.69 18.75
N THR A 159 -16.84 -5.83 19.06
CA THR A 159 -16.98 -7.08 18.29
C THR A 159 -18.38 -7.71 18.43
N GLN A 160 -19.18 -7.33 19.43
CA GLN A 160 -20.51 -7.89 19.68
C GLN A 160 -21.68 -7.10 19.05
N LEU A 161 -21.43 -5.90 18.50
CA LEU A 161 -22.44 -5.10 17.81
C LEU A 161 -22.04 -5.03 16.34
N LYS A 162 -22.78 -5.74 15.47
CA LYS A 162 -22.58 -5.69 14.01
C LYS A 162 -22.58 -4.22 13.56
N PRO A 163 -21.53 -3.74 12.86
CA PRO A 163 -21.46 -2.35 12.45
C PRO A 163 -22.15 -2.16 11.10
N GLU A 164 -23.12 -1.26 11.08
CA GLU A 164 -23.46 -0.47 9.90
C GLU A 164 -22.39 0.62 9.78
N VAL A 165 -21.66 0.63 8.66
CA VAL A 165 -20.37 1.30 8.51
C VAL A 165 -20.59 2.73 8.02
N ALA A 166 -20.28 3.71 8.88
CA ALA A 166 -19.96 5.07 8.47
C ALA A 166 -18.51 5.40 8.87
N HIS A 167 -17.76 5.84 7.87
CA HIS A 167 -16.33 6.13 7.77
C HIS A 167 -15.60 6.66 9.02
N LEU A 168 -14.80 5.80 9.64
CA LEU A 168 -13.52 6.20 10.23
C LEU A 168 -12.42 5.36 9.56
N PRO A 169 -11.32 5.95 9.06
CA PRO A 169 -10.25 5.19 8.46
C PRO A 169 -9.69 4.22 9.51
N HIS A 170 -9.57 2.94 9.12
CA HIS A 170 -8.98 1.90 9.96
C HIS A 170 -7.63 2.38 10.53
N PRO A 171 -7.27 2.07 11.79
CA PRO A 171 -6.09 2.65 12.45
C PRO A 171 -4.79 2.54 11.64
N LYS A 172 -4.58 1.42 10.93
CA LYS A 172 -3.41 1.25 10.06
C LYS A 172 -3.42 2.16 8.83
N PHE A 173 -4.59 2.42 8.24
CA PHE A 173 -4.73 3.34 7.12
C PHE A 173 -4.56 4.79 7.58
N ALA A 174 -5.02 5.14 8.79
CA ALA A 174 -4.75 6.46 9.38
C ALA A 174 -3.24 6.74 9.55
N ILE A 175 -2.44 5.72 9.90
CA ILE A 175 -0.97 5.83 9.95
C ILE A 175 -0.39 6.10 8.55
N LEU A 176 -0.93 5.49 7.50
CA LEU A 176 -0.51 5.79 6.13
C LEU A 176 -0.80 7.26 5.79
N LEU A 177 -2.02 7.74 6.07
CA LEU A 177 -2.43 9.12 5.80
C LEU A 177 -1.58 10.16 6.56
N SER A 178 -1.13 9.84 7.78
CA SER A 178 -0.28 10.74 8.56
C SER A 178 1.14 10.86 8.00
N LYS A 179 1.62 9.86 7.26
CA LYS A 179 2.96 9.86 6.62
C LYS A 179 3.07 10.74 5.38
N PHE A 180 1.96 11.24 4.81
CA PHE A 180 2.06 12.19 3.70
C PHE A 180 2.79 13.46 4.12
N GLN A 181 3.39 14.18 3.17
CA GLN A 181 4.00 15.47 3.46
C GLN A 181 2.91 16.52 3.73
N LYS A 182 3.26 17.62 4.42
CA LYS A 182 2.37 18.77 4.62
C LYS A 182 2.52 19.73 3.44
N ASN A 183 1.96 19.33 2.31
CA ASN A 183 1.91 20.10 1.08
C ASN A 183 0.58 19.84 0.38
N GLU A 184 0.26 20.63 -0.64
CA GLU A 184 -1.01 20.56 -1.36
C GLU A 184 -1.37 19.14 -1.82
N ILE A 185 -0.40 18.40 -2.37
CA ILE A 185 -0.59 17.00 -2.81
C ILE A 185 -0.93 16.10 -1.61
N GLY A 186 -0.16 16.21 -0.52
CA GLY A 186 -0.38 15.42 0.69
C GLY A 186 -1.71 15.74 1.37
N ASP A 187 -2.12 17.00 1.36
CA ASP A 187 -3.41 17.45 1.91
C ASP A 187 -4.57 16.99 1.03
N THR A 188 -4.41 17.00 -0.29
CA THR A 188 -5.36 16.40 -1.23
C THR A 188 -5.53 14.90 -0.95
N CYS A 189 -4.43 14.14 -0.76
CA CYS A 189 -4.52 12.73 -0.35
C CYS A 189 -5.26 12.49 0.99
N ARG A 190 -5.31 13.50 1.89
CA ARG A 190 -5.97 13.40 3.20
C ARG A 190 -7.42 13.88 3.20
N SER A 191 -7.79 14.75 2.27
CA SER A 191 -9.07 15.46 2.28
C SER A 191 -10.02 14.98 1.17
N ASP A 192 -9.50 14.71 -0.03
CA ASP A 192 -10.29 14.27 -1.18
C ASP A 192 -10.95 12.90 -0.92
N SER A 193 -12.27 12.85 -0.99
CA SER A 193 -13.08 11.65 -0.69
C SER A 193 -12.71 10.49 -1.59
N THR A 194 -12.57 10.75 -2.89
CA THR A 194 -12.41 9.76 -3.94
C THR A 194 -11.00 9.15 -3.92
N ILE A 195 -9.96 9.96 -3.71
CA ILE A 195 -8.58 9.49 -3.52
C ILE A 195 -8.44 8.68 -2.24
N ARG A 196 -9.09 9.10 -1.15
CA ARG A 196 -9.06 8.36 0.12
C ARG A 196 -9.74 7.01 0.01
N GLU A 197 -10.89 6.95 -0.66
CA GLU A 197 -11.60 5.70 -0.91
C GLU A 197 -10.78 4.76 -1.80
N PHE A 198 -10.21 5.28 -2.87
CA PHE A 198 -9.28 4.52 -3.72
C PHE A 198 -8.09 3.97 -2.93
N GLY A 199 -7.45 4.82 -2.12
CA GLY A 199 -6.35 4.44 -1.25
C GLY A 199 -6.75 3.34 -0.25
N TRP A 200 -7.93 3.46 0.35
CA TRP A 200 -8.48 2.48 1.29
C TRP A 200 -8.74 1.13 0.60
N ASN A 201 -9.28 1.15 -0.61
CA ASN A 201 -9.55 -0.04 -1.42
C ASN A 201 -8.25 -0.77 -1.80
N LEU A 202 -7.21 -0.04 -2.22
CA LEU A 202 -5.89 -0.63 -2.48
C LEU A 202 -5.23 -1.18 -1.22
N PHE A 203 -5.42 -0.50 -0.09
CA PHE A 203 -4.86 -0.89 1.20
C PHE A 203 -5.43 -2.22 1.73
N GLN A 204 -6.59 -2.69 1.23
CA GLN A 204 -7.14 -4.00 1.62
C GLN A 204 -6.18 -5.17 1.34
N LYS A 205 -5.22 -5.01 0.41
CA LYS A 205 -4.16 -5.99 0.14
C LYS A 205 -3.25 -6.26 1.33
N GLU A 206 -3.22 -5.36 2.33
CA GLU A 206 -2.49 -5.59 3.59
C GLU A 206 -2.99 -6.84 4.33
N LYS A 207 -4.28 -7.17 4.22
CA LYS A 207 -4.87 -8.35 4.86
C LYS A 207 -4.25 -9.66 4.36
N THR A 208 -3.79 -9.69 3.12
CA THR A 208 -3.17 -10.87 2.50
C THR A 208 -1.64 -10.83 2.48
N LYS A 209 -1.04 -9.66 2.70
CA LYS A 209 0.41 -9.43 2.66
C LYS A 209 0.92 -8.82 3.98
N VAL A 210 0.63 -9.49 5.08
CA VAL A 210 0.89 -8.97 6.44
C VAL A 210 2.40 -8.78 6.70
N ASP A 211 3.24 -9.61 6.09
CA ASP A 211 4.71 -9.56 6.13
C ASP A 211 5.31 -8.38 5.33
N LYS A 212 4.53 -7.74 4.45
CA LYS A 212 4.98 -6.68 3.53
C LYS A 212 4.22 -5.37 3.74
N PHE A 213 3.94 -5.05 5.00
CA PHE A 213 3.14 -3.90 5.38
C PHE A 213 3.71 -2.58 4.82
N ASP A 214 5.03 -2.40 4.93
CA ASP A 214 5.68 -1.16 4.50
C ASP A 214 5.70 -1.02 2.98
N GLU A 215 5.88 -2.12 2.23
CA GLU A 215 5.79 -2.15 0.77
C GLU A 215 4.37 -1.82 0.30
N VAL A 216 3.35 -2.38 0.96
CA VAL A 216 1.95 -2.03 0.69
C VAL A 216 1.73 -0.54 0.94
N CYS A 217 2.20 0.00 2.07
CA CYS A 217 2.08 1.42 2.36
C CYS A 217 2.77 2.30 1.30
N LYS A 218 3.99 1.95 0.89
CA LYS A 218 4.76 2.67 -0.15
C LYS A 218 4.03 2.66 -1.48
N SER A 219 3.53 1.50 -1.91
CA SER A 219 2.78 1.34 -3.16
C SER A 219 1.47 2.13 -3.15
N VAL A 220 0.64 1.98 -2.10
CA VAL A 220 -0.63 2.71 -1.97
C VAL A 220 -0.39 4.22 -1.94
N SER A 221 0.61 4.66 -1.17
CA SER A 221 0.93 6.10 -1.08
C SER A 221 1.46 6.67 -2.39
N ALA A 222 2.18 5.88 -3.20
CA ALA A 222 2.64 6.30 -4.52
C ALA A 222 1.46 6.49 -5.49
N ASP A 223 0.54 5.52 -5.51
CA ASP A 223 -0.68 5.55 -6.33
C ASP A 223 -1.56 6.76 -5.94
N MET A 224 -1.82 6.98 -4.65
CA MET A 224 -2.61 8.13 -4.15
C MET A 224 -1.97 9.48 -4.52
N ARG A 225 -0.64 9.62 -4.37
CA ARG A 225 0.04 10.87 -4.74
C ARG A 225 0.01 11.14 -6.23
N LEU A 226 0.08 10.10 -7.07
CA LEU A 226 0.03 10.27 -8.51
C LEU A 226 -1.34 10.81 -8.95
N LEU A 227 -2.44 10.28 -8.39
CA LEU A 227 -3.79 10.80 -8.62
C LEU A 227 -3.96 12.22 -8.07
N ALA A 228 -3.50 12.47 -6.84
CA ALA A 228 -3.56 13.81 -6.26
C ALA A 228 -2.81 14.84 -7.10
N ARG A 229 -1.63 14.50 -7.63
CA ARG A 229 -0.90 15.37 -8.56
C ARG A 229 -1.71 15.66 -9.82
N LEU A 230 -2.24 14.62 -10.47
CA LEU A 230 -3.06 14.80 -11.67
C LEU A 230 -4.24 15.73 -11.39
N PHE A 231 -4.94 15.51 -10.27
CA PHE A 231 -6.11 16.32 -9.92
C PHE A 231 -5.75 17.77 -9.57
N CYS A 232 -4.72 18.00 -8.76
CA CYS A 232 -4.24 19.36 -8.45
C CYS A 232 -3.85 20.12 -9.72
N HIS A 233 -3.14 19.48 -10.65
CA HIS A 233 -2.78 20.14 -11.91
C HIS A 233 -3.98 20.32 -12.84
N LEU A 234 -4.96 19.42 -12.84
CA LEU A 234 -6.20 19.59 -13.58
C LEU A 234 -6.95 20.85 -13.12
N LYS A 235 -7.04 21.08 -11.80
CA LYS A 235 -7.63 22.32 -11.24
C LYS A 235 -6.98 23.60 -11.72
N LEU A 236 -5.69 23.55 -12.06
CA LEU A 236 -4.95 24.72 -12.58
C LEU A 236 -5.07 24.88 -14.09
N THR A 237 -5.54 23.85 -14.80
CA THR A 237 -5.57 23.80 -16.26
C THR A 237 -6.99 24.01 -16.81
N VAL A 238 -8.01 23.62 -16.04
CA VAL A 238 -9.40 23.89 -16.43
C VAL A 238 -9.73 25.39 -16.26
N PRO A 239 -10.56 25.96 -17.13
CA PRO A 239 -11.10 27.32 -16.96
C PRO A 239 -11.85 27.51 -15.62
N ASP A 240 -11.85 28.74 -15.10
CA ASP A 240 -12.48 29.08 -13.80
C ASP A 240 -14.00 28.82 -13.76
N ASP A 241 -14.67 28.73 -14.90
CA ASP A 241 -16.09 28.41 -15.02
C ASP A 241 -16.40 26.91 -14.90
N VAL A 242 -15.39 26.05 -15.00
CA VAL A 242 -15.52 24.60 -14.83
C VAL A 242 -15.42 24.24 -13.34
N CYS A 243 -16.55 23.87 -12.74
CA CYS A 243 -16.60 23.45 -11.33
C CYS A 243 -16.12 22.00 -11.18
N LEU A 244 -14.90 21.81 -10.68
CA LEU A 244 -14.39 20.50 -10.25
C LEU A 244 -14.72 20.26 -8.77
N HIS A 245 -15.22 19.07 -8.47
CA HIS A 245 -15.60 18.65 -7.12
C HIS A 245 -14.49 17.85 -6.43
N ASP A 246 -14.12 16.72 -7.01
CA ASP A 246 -13.16 15.79 -6.43
C ASP A 246 -12.43 15.00 -7.52
N ALA A 247 -11.48 14.14 -7.13
CA ALA A 247 -10.66 13.43 -8.10
C ALA A 247 -11.45 12.53 -9.08
N SER A 248 -12.74 12.26 -8.86
CA SER A 248 -13.59 11.57 -9.84
C SER A 248 -13.73 12.34 -11.15
N ASP A 249 -13.55 13.66 -11.15
CA ASP A 249 -13.56 14.50 -12.36
C ASP A 249 -12.39 14.21 -13.32
N LEU A 250 -11.35 13.52 -12.84
CA LEU A 250 -10.30 12.94 -13.72
C LEU A 250 -10.85 11.90 -14.70
N LEU A 251 -12.03 11.36 -14.42
CA LEU A 251 -12.69 10.31 -15.21
C LEU A 251 -13.84 10.86 -16.07
N ASP A 252 -14.02 12.18 -16.11
CA ASP A 252 -14.98 12.82 -17.00
C ASP A 252 -14.35 12.98 -18.40
N ARG A 253 -15.04 12.49 -19.43
CA ARG A 253 -14.60 12.63 -20.82
C ARG A 253 -14.54 14.09 -21.26
N GLY A 254 -15.37 14.98 -20.70
CA GLY A 254 -15.34 16.41 -20.96
C GLY A 254 -14.01 17.06 -20.59
N ASN A 255 -13.32 16.51 -19.60
CA ASN A 255 -12.03 17.01 -19.13
C ASN A 255 -10.82 16.42 -19.90
N TRP A 256 -11.03 15.57 -20.91
CA TRP A 256 -9.93 14.85 -21.58
C TRP A 256 -8.87 15.76 -22.20
N THR A 257 -9.27 16.88 -22.80
CA THR A 257 -8.35 17.85 -23.41
C THR A 257 -7.39 18.42 -22.36
N HIS A 258 -7.93 18.92 -21.25
CA HIS A 258 -7.16 19.45 -20.13
C HIS A 258 -6.34 18.37 -19.43
N LEU A 259 -6.89 17.17 -19.26
CA LEU A 259 -6.16 16.04 -18.69
C LEU A 259 -4.93 15.68 -19.53
N ARG A 260 -5.03 15.76 -20.87
CA ARG A 260 -3.89 15.53 -21.77
C ARG A 260 -2.80 16.57 -21.57
N GLU A 261 -3.17 17.85 -21.49
CA GLU A 261 -2.24 18.95 -21.21
C GLU A 261 -1.53 18.75 -19.87
N VAL A 262 -2.26 18.33 -18.84
CA VAL A 262 -1.69 17.97 -17.53
C VAL A 262 -0.71 16.80 -17.62
N ILE A 263 -1.04 15.76 -18.40
CA ILE A 263 -0.15 14.61 -18.60
C ILE A 263 1.13 15.05 -19.29
N ASP A 264 1.03 15.85 -20.35
CA ASP A 264 2.20 16.36 -21.08
C ASP A 264 3.07 17.25 -20.18
N LEU A 265 2.46 18.14 -19.38
CA LEU A 265 3.15 18.98 -18.39
C LEU A 265 3.92 18.13 -17.37
N LEU A 266 3.28 17.13 -16.77
CA LEU A 266 3.90 16.30 -15.73
C LEU A 266 4.99 15.38 -16.27
N THR A 267 4.82 14.92 -17.51
CA THR A 267 5.71 13.94 -18.13
C THR A 267 6.84 14.57 -18.93
N SER A 268 6.79 15.87 -19.22
CA SER A 268 7.91 16.58 -19.84
C SER A 268 9.02 16.90 -18.82
N LYS A 269 10.27 16.84 -19.28
CA LYS A 269 11.43 17.44 -18.59
C LYS A 269 11.66 18.86 -19.12
N GLU A 270 12.42 19.65 -18.38
CA GLU A 270 12.90 20.97 -18.83
C GLU A 270 13.69 20.88 -20.14
N SER A 271 14.35 19.75 -20.40
CA SER A 271 15.07 19.46 -21.64
C SER A 271 14.17 19.10 -22.84
N GLY A 272 12.85 19.03 -22.65
CA GLY A 272 11.90 18.56 -23.68
C GLY A 272 11.79 17.03 -23.80
N GLU A 273 12.62 16.27 -23.07
CA GLU A 273 12.51 14.81 -23.05
C GLU A 273 11.28 14.32 -22.25
N VAL A 274 10.65 13.26 -22.73
CA VAL A 274 9.50 12.64 -22.06
C VAL A 274 9.95 11.64 -21.00
N LYS A 275 9.36 11.74 -19.80
CA LYS A 275 9.47 10.77 -18.70
C LYS A 275 8.57 9.56 -19.00
N HIS A 276 8.98 8.72 -19.96
CA HIS A 276 8.21 7.57 -20.45
C HIS A 276 7.65 6.67 -19.33
N GLY A 277 8.46 6.40 -18.28
CA GLY A 277 8.01 5.62 -17.13
C GLY A 277 6.83 6.24 -16.37
N LEU A 278 6.84 7.56 -16.19
CA LEU A 278 5.74 8.29 -15.54
C LEU A 278 4.51 8.35 -16.46
N LYS A 279 4.71 8.60 -17.76
CA LYS A 279 3.62 8.63 -18.75
C LYS A 279 2.85 7.31 -18.79
N MET A 280 3.56 6.18 -18.79
CA MET A 280 2.92 4.86 -18.66
C MET A 280 2.31 4.59 -17.28
N ALA A 281 2.93 5.06 -16.20
CA ALA A 281 2.35 4.94 -14.86
C ALA A 281 1.01 5.69 -14.77
N ILE A 282 0.88 6.86 -15.43
CA ILE A 282 -0.37 7.61 -15.51
C ILE A 282 -1.45 6.85 -16.29
N TYR A 283 -1.11 6.24 -17.43
CA TYR A 283 -2.06 5.41 -18.17
C TYR A 283 -2.68 4.31 -17.28
N TYR A 284 -1.84 3.55 -16.60
CA TYR A 284 -2.32 2.45 -15.76
C TYR A 284 -2.98 2.90 -14.46
N ILE A 285 -2.61 4.05 -13.87
CA ILE A 285 -3.29 4.55 -12.68
C ILE A 285 -4.70 5.02 -13.01
N LEU A 286 -4.91 5.68 -14.15
CA LEU A 286 -6.24 6.13 -14.60
C LEU A 286 -7.16 4.92 -14.84
N LEU A 287 -6.68 3.87 -15.51
CA LEU A 287 -7.45 2.63 -15.68
C LEU A 287 -7.80 1.97 -14.34
N LYS A 288 -6.82 1.85 -13.44
CA LYS A 288 -7.02 1.25 -12.12
C LYS A 288 -7.99 2.07 -11.26
N PHE A 289 -7.91 3.40 -11.35
CA PHE A 289 -8.78 4.32 -10.63
C PHE A 289 -10.22 4.26 -11.17
N ALA A 290 -10.38 4.25 -12.49
CA ALA A 290 -11.67 4.11 -13.15
C ALA A 290 -12.38 2.80 -12.77
N ASP A 291 -11.66 1.67 -12.81
CA ASP A 291 -12.19 0.36 -12.40
C ASP A 291 -12.61 0.36 -10.91
N ASN A 292 -11.80 0.97 -10.05
CA ASN A 292 -12.15 1.10 -8.64
C ASN A 292 -13.42 1.94 -8.41
N GLN A 293 -13.55 3.06 -9.14
CA GLN A 293 -14.71 3.95 -9.04
C GLN A 293 -15.99 3.31 -9.60
N ILE A 294 -15.89 2.52 -10.67
CA ILE A 294 -17.00 1.66 -11.13
C ILE A 294 -17.44 0.72 -9.99
N GLY A 295 -16.48 0.01 -9.38
CA GLY A 295 -16.76 -0.90 -8.28
C GLY A 295 -17.49 -0.23 -7.11
N VAL A 296 -17.07 0.97 -6.73
CA VAL A 296 -17.75 1.77 -5.68
C VAL A 296 -19.16 2.14 -6.11
N LYS A 297 -19.33 2.73 -7.29
CA LYS A 297 -20.64 3.23 -7.76
C LYS A 297 -21.65 2.10 -7.89
N LEU A 298 -21.24 0.91 -8.34
CA LEU A 298 -22.10 -0.29 -8.42
C LEU A 298 -22.64 -0.77 -7.06
N THR A 299 -22.04 -0.35 -5.94
CA THR A 299 -22.57 -0.67 -4.60
C THR A 299 -23.70 0.27 -4.14
N GLN A 300 -23.94 1.35 -4.87
CA GLN A 300 -24.95 2.37 -4.57
C GLN A 300 -26.14 2.21 -5.52
N LYS A 301 -27.35 2.55 -5.06
CA LYS A 301 -28.55 2.59 -5.92
C LYS A 301 -28.50 3.83 -6.81
N ASP A 302 -29.03 3.73 -8.03
CA ASP A 302 -29.23 4.84 -8.98
C ASP A 302 -27.96 5.51 -9.56
N THR A 303 -26.82 4.81 -9.61
CA THR A 303 -25.53 5.31 -10.15
C THR A 303 -25.21 4.79 -11.56
N GLN A 304 -26.19 4.27 -12.28
CA GLN A 304 -25.97 3.59 -13.56
C GLN A 304 -25.38 4.53 -14.64
N GLY A 305 -25.91 5.75 -14.77
CA GLY A 305 -25.38 6.75 -15.72
C GLY A 305 -23.95 7.18 -15.40
N GLN A 306 -23.60 7.30 -14.11
CA GLN A 306 -22.24 7.63 -13.70
C GLN A 306 -21.25 6.49 -13.98
N THR A 307 -21.71 5.24 -13.85
CA THR A 307 -20.90 4.05 -14.17
C THR A 307 -20.65 3.96 -15.67
N GLU A 308 -21.67 4.23 -16.48
CA GLU A 308 -21.57 4.27 -17.93
C GLU A 308 -20.60 5.36 -18.42
N GLU A 309 -20.63 6.55 -17.80
CA GLU A 309 -19.70 7.62 -18.14
C GLU A 309 -18.23 7.20 -17.90
N ILE A 310 -17.92 6.59 -16.76
CA ILE A 310 -16.57 6.08 -16.46
C ILE A 310 -16.18 4.96 -17.44
N GLN A 311 -17.12 4.07 -17.81
CA GLN A 311 -16.84 3.05 -18.81
C GLN A 311 -16.51 3.66 -20.18
N ASN A 312 -17.21 4.73 -20.57
CA ASN A 312 -16.92 5.45 -21.80
C ASN A 312 -15.56 6.16 -21.72
N PHE A 313 -15.18 6.72 -20.56
CA PHE A 313 -13.83 7.23 -20.33
C PHE A 313 -12.76 6.14 -20.50
N ILE A 314 -12.97 4.93 -19.95
CA ILE A 314 -12.04 3.81 -20.14
C ILE A 314 -11.90 3.46 -21.63
N LYS A 315 -13.01 3.44 -22.39
CA LYS A 315 -12.97 3.21 -23.84
C LYS A 315 -12.15 4.29 -24.54
N LEU A 316 -12.41 5.57 -24.24
CA LEU A 316 -11.66 6.70 -24.76
C LEU A 316 -10.15 6.56 -24.48
N LEU A 317 -9.78 6.28 -23.24
CA LEU A 317 -8.39 6.14 -22.83
C LEU A 317 -7.69 4.98 -23.57
N LYS A 318 -8.38 3.85 -23.75
CA LYS A 318 -7.85 2.70 -24.52
C LYS A 318 -7.68 3.01 -26.01
N HIS A 319 -8.59 3.77 -26.61
CA HIS A 319 -8.43 4.24 -27.99
C HIS A 319 -7.18 5.12 -28.16
N HIS A 320 -6.79 5.84 -27.11
CA HIS A 320 -5.58 6.65 -27.08
C HIS A 320 -4.31 5.89 -26.61
N GLU A 321 -4.38 4.59 -26.27
CA GLU A 321 -3.21 3.83 -25.79
C GLU A 321 -2.06 3.87 -26.81
N ASN A 322 -2.35 3.56 -28.07
CA ASN A 322 -1.31 3.48 -29.09
C ASN A 322 -0.94 4.86 -29.63
N SER A 323 -1.91 5.74 -29.85
CA SER A 323 -1.67 7.05 -30.47
C SER A 323 -1.01 8.06 -29.53
N TYR A 324 -1.30 8.00 -28.23
CA TYR A 324 -0.83 9.00 -27.27
C TYR A 324 0.18 8.42 -26.24
N PHE A 325 0.05 7.15 -25.84
CA PHE A 325 0.97 6.49 -24.91
C PHE A 325 1.94 5.50 -25.59
N GLY A 326 1.84 5.31 -26.91
CA GLY A 326 2.61 4.31 -27.65
C GLY A 326 4.12 4.58 -27.65
N ASP A 327 4.51 5.86 -27.67
CA ASP A 327 5.90 6.31 -27.53
C ASP A 327 6.52 5.81 -26.22
N ALA A 328 5.82 6.01 -25.11
CA ALA A 328 6.28 5.61 -23.79
C ALA A 328 6.33 4.08 -23.64
N LYS A 329 5.34 3.37 -24.17
CA LYS A 329 5.32 1.90 -24.21
C LYS A 329 6.51 1.35 -24.99
N TYR A 330 6.80 1.91 -26.16
CA TYR A 330 7.94 1.50 -26.99
C TYR A 330 9.28 1.75 -26.27
N GLN A 331 9.48 2.96 -25.74
CA GLN A 331 10.76 3.34 -25.11
C GLN A 331 11.06 2.54 -23.84
N ILE A 332 10.05 2.24 -23.01
CA ILE A 332 10.24 1.37 -21.84
C ILE A 332 10.66 -0.04 -22.27
N ASN A 333 10.01 -0.60 -23.30
CA ASN A 333 10.35 -1.93 -23.79
C ASN A 333 11.75 -1.96 -24.40
N LYS A 334 12.12 -0.95 -25.20
CA LYS A 334 13.46 -0.79 -25.76
C LYS A 334 14.52 -0.73 -24.64
N SER A 335 14.34 0.14 -23.65
CA SER A 335 15.30 0.27 -22.53
C SER A 335 15.41 -1.01 -21.69
N ARG A 336 14.29 -1.71 -21.45
CA ARG A 336 14.31 -3.01 -20.77
C ARG A 336 15.12 -4.03 -21.55
N GLN A 337 14.92 -4.12 -22.87
CA GLN A 337 15.67 -5.03 -23.71
C GLN A 337 17.16 -4.69 -23.74
N GLU A 338 17.51 -3.40 -23.81
CA GLU A 338 18.91 -2.96 -23.76
C GLU A 338 19.58 -3.34 -22.44
N LYS A 339 18.91 -3.14 -21.30
CA LYS A 339 19.43 -3.54 -19.98
C LYS A 339 19.58 -5.06 -19.86
N LEU A 340 18.59 -5.83 -20.31
CA LEU A 340 18.64 -7.30 -20.28
C LEU A 340 19.69 -7.88 -21.24
N ARG A 341 20.14 -7.12 -22.24
CA ARG A 341 21.23 -7.52 -23.15
C ARG A 341 22.61 -7.35 -22.52
N LEU A 342 22.74 -6.58 -21.43
CA LEU A 342 24.01 -6.42 -20.73
C LEU A 342 24.24 -7.63 -19.80
N PRO A 343 25.37 -8.35 -19.93
CA PRO A 343 25.69 -9.43 -19.00
C PRO A 343 25.83 -8.91 -17.57
N GLU A 344 25.13 -9.55 -16.61
CA GLU A 344 25.19 -9.18 -15.18
C GLU A 344 26.55 -9.48 -14.54
N ARG A 345 27.28 -10.46 -15.08
CA ARG A 345 28.70 -10.73 -14.86
C ARG A 345 29.37 -10.99 -16.19
N MET A 346 30.44 -10.24 -16.46
CA MET A 346 31.35 -10.60 -17.55
C MET A 346 32.12 -11.86 -17.14
N PRO A 347 32.26 -12.85 -18.04
CA PRO A 347 33.17 -13.97 -17.80
C PRO A 347 34.59 -13.47 -17.58
N GLU A 348 35.34 -14.11 -16.68
CA GLU A 348 36.77 -13.81 -16.50
C GLU A 348 37.52 -14.08 -17.81
N GLU A 349 38.43 -13.18 -18.16
CA GLU A 349 39.18 -13.24 -19.43
C GLU A 349 39.97 -14.54 -19.60
N ASN A 350 40.55 -15.06 -18.50
CA ASN A 350 41.22 -16.35 -18.50
C ASN A 350 40.28 -17.52 -18.80
N ALA A 351 39.06 -17.50 -18.27
CA ALA A 351 38.05 -18.52 -18.56
C ALA A 351 37.62 -18.47 -20.03
N MET A 352 37.49 -17.27 -20.60
CA MET A 352 37.19 -17.08 -22.03
C MET A 352 38.31 -17.59 -22.94
N ARG A 353 39.58 -17.35 -22.57
CA ARG A 353 40.75 -17.89 -23.27
C ARG A 353 40.78 -19.41 -23.24
N ILE A 354 40.64 -20.03 -22.07
CA ILE A 354 40.61 -21.49 -21.93
C ILE A 354 39.51 -22.10 -22.80
N LEU A 355 38.31 -21.51 -22.77
CA LEU A 355 37.18 -21.97 -23.56
C LEU A 355 37.44 -21.81 -25.07
N ARG A 356 38.02 -20.68 -25.51
CA ARG A 356 38.40 -20.45 -26.91
C ARG A 356 39.39 -21.51 -27.37
N ASP A 357 40.49 -21.67 -26.64
CA ASP A 357 41.60 -22.54 -27.02
C ASP A 357 41.14 -24.00 -27.11
N HIS A 358 40.36 -24.46 -26.11
CA HIS A 358 39.74 -25.78 -26.15
C HIS A 358 38.82 -25.94 -27.35
N THR A 359 37.93 -24.96 -27.59
CA THR A 359 36.94 -25.04 -28.68
C THR A 359 37.60 -25.11 -30.05
N VAL A 360 38.60 -24.25 -30.30
CA VAL A 360 39.33 -24.23 -31.58
C VAL A 360 40.13 -25.51 -31.76
N LYS A 361 40.88 -25.95 -30.73
CA LYS A 361 41.69 -27.16 -30.78
C LYS A 361 40.82 -28.39 -31.09
N ARG A 362 39.72 -28.56 -30.35
CA ARG A 362 38.86 -29.75 -30.48
C ARG A 362 38.13 -29.81 -31.83
N ILE A 363 37.69 -28.67 -32.38
CA ILE A 363 37.13 -28.61 -33.73
C ILE A 363 38.15 -29.09 -34.77
N VAL A 364 39.41 -28.66 -34.67
CA VAL A 364 40.47 -29.05 -35.62
C VAL A 364 40.78 -30.54 -35.52
N GLU A 365 40.83 -31.09 -34.30
CA GLU A 365 41.03 -32.53 -34.06
C GLU A 365 39.91 -33.35 -34.69
N ILE A 366 38.64 -33.04 -34.39
CA ILE A 366 37.49 -33.77 -34.94
C ILE A 366 37.49 -33.72 -36.48
N VAL A 367 37.75 -32.56 -37.08
CA VAL A 367 37.77 -32.41 -38.55
C VAL A 367 38.90 -33.23 -39.18
N LYS A 368 40.09 -33.28 -38.56
CA LYS A 368 41.21 -34.10 -39.05
C LYS A 368 40.92 -35.60 -38.93
N GLU A 369 40.34 -36.02 -37.80
CA GLU A 369 40.03 -37.43 -37.52
C GLU A 369 38.88 -37.95 -38.40
N SER A 370 37.95 -37.08 -38.80
CA SER A 370 36.73 -37.47 -39.51
C SER A 370 36.92 -37.67 -41.02
N GLY A 371 38.05 -37.28 -41.61
CA GLY A 371 38.32 -37.49 -43.04
C GLY A 371 37.17 -37.04 -43.97
N GLU A 372 36.56 -37.98 -44.70
CA GLU A 372 35.45 -37.73 -45.64
C GLU A 372 34.05 -37.63 -44.97
N GLY A 373 33.92 -37.93 -43.67
CA GLY A 373 32.63 -37.80 -42.98
C GLY A 373 32.61 -38.30 -41.54
N ILE A 374 31.73 -37.69 -40.73
CA ILE A 374 31.53 -38.07 -39.31
C ILE A 374 30.54 -39.23 -39.23
N GLN A 375 31.03 -40.42 -38.86
CA GLN A 375 30.19 -41.63 -38.74
C GLN A 375 29.53 -41.76 -37.35
N ASP A 376 30.18 -41.23 -36.30
CA ASP A 376 29.66 -41.29 -34.92
C ASP A 376 28.74 -40.08 -34.61
N PRO A 377 27.45 -40.31 -34.30
CA PRO A 377 26.52 -39.25 -33.93
C PRO A 377 26.98 -38.42 -32.70
N SER A 378 27.72 -39.01 -31.77
CA SER A 378 28.21 -38.33 -30.57
C SER A 378 29.27 -37.27 -30.92
N VAL A 379 30.18 -37.61 -31.83
CA VAL A 379 31.22 -36.71 -32.37
C VAL A 379 30.57 -35.59 -33.18
N PHE A 380 29.50 -35.88 -33.94
CA PHE A 380 28.74 -34.84 -34.63
C PHE A 380 28.08 -33.86 -33.64
N VAL A 381 27.46 -34.37 -32.57
CA VAL A 381 26.84 -33.52 -31.54
C VAL A 381 27.88 -32.67 -30.82
N GLU A 382 29.05 -33.23 -30.52
CA GLU A 382 30.18 -32.51 -29.93
C GLU A 382 30.64 -31.38 -30.87
N LEU A 383 30.93 -31.69 -32.14
CA LEU A 383 31.33 -30.71 -33.14
C LEU A 383 30.28 -29.60 -33.31
N ARG A 384 29.00 -29.97 -33.42
CA ARG A 384 27.89 -29.02 -33.52
C ARG A 384 27.86 -28.09 -32.31
N ASN A 385 28.00 -28.62 -31.10
CA ASN A 385 27.99 -27.82 -29.87
C ASN A 385 29.20 -26.90 -29.78
N LEU A 386 30.40 -27.37 -30.16
CA LEU A 386 31.62 -26.56 -30.21
C LEU A 386 31.52 -25.43 -31.24
N VAL A 387 30.99 -25.72 -32.44
CA VAL A 387 30.76 -24.71 -33.49
C VAL A 387 29.69 -23.71 -33.03
N ALA A 388 28.58 -24.18 -32.47
CA ALA A 388 27.53 -23.30 -31.95
C ALA A 388 28.03 -22.41 -30.81
N SER A 389 28.83 -22.97 -29.88
CA SER A 389 29.50 -22.22 -28.81
C SER A 389 30.44 -21.16 -29.38
N ARG A 390 31.29 -21.53 -30.34
CA ARG A 390 32.21 -20.61 -31.02
C ARG A 390 31.48 -19.46 -31.72
N LEU A 391 30.41 -19.77 -32.46
CA LEU A 391 29.59 -18.79 -33.16
C LEU A 391 28.82 -17.87 -32.20
N THR A 392 28.36 -18.39 -31.06
CA THR A 392 27.54 -17.62 -30.11
C THR A 392 28.39 -16.73 -29.21
N LEU A 393 29.51 -17.25 -28.70
CA LEU A 393 30.35 -16.55 -27.73
C LEU A 393 31.36 -15.60 -28.39
N PHE A 394 31.95 -15.99 -29.52
CA PHE A 394 33.05 -15.23 -30.12
C PHE A 394 32.62 -14.41 -31.34
N ASN A 395 31.57 -14.80 -32.06
CA ASN A 395 31.02 -14.00 -33.16
C ASN A 395 29.83 -13.15 -32.74
N ALA A 396 29.85 -12.66 -31.49
CA ALA A 396 28.74 -12.02 -30.81
C ALA A 396 27.73 -11.41 -31.80
N ARG A 397 26.61 -12.10 -31.94
CA ARG A 397 25.42 -11.62 -32.63
C ARG A 397 24.27 -11.98 -31.71
N ARG A 398 23.14 -11.29 -31.84
CA ARG A 398 21.91 -11.61 -31.09
C ARG A 398 21.67 -13.13 -31.17
N GLY A 399 21.24 -13.77 -30.07
CA GLY A 399 21.09 -15.22 -29.91
C GLY A 399 20.14 -15.97 -30.87
N GLY A 400 19.81 -15.38 -32.03
CA GLY A 400 19.10 -16.01 -33.13
C GLY A 400 19.57 -15.57 -34.53
N GLU A 401 20.73 -14.92 -34.67
CA GLU A 401 21.28 -14.55 -35.98
C GLU A 401 22.22 -15.60 -36.56
N ALA A 402 22.97 -16.34 -35.72
CA ALA A 402 23.76 -17.48 -36.18
C ALA A 402 22.86 -18.54 -36.86
N THR A 403 21.64 -18.73 -36.36
CA THR A 403 20.62 -19.62 -36.94
C THR A 403 19.99 -19.08 -38.23
N ARG A 404 20.23 -17.81 -38.59
CA ARG A 404 19.73 -17.16 -39.82
C ARG A 404 20.85 -16.92 -40.84
N LEU A 405 22.08 -17.33 -40.53
CA LEU A 405 23.22 -17.17 -41.42
C LEU A 405 23.08 -18.12 -42.61
N ARG A 406 22.99 -17.56 -43.83
CA ARG A 406 22.90 -18.33 -45.07
C ARG A 406 24.30 -18.67 -45.60
N ILE A 407 24.38 -19.70 -46.44
CA ILE A 407 25.64 -20.16 -47.06
C ILE A 407 26.30 -19.03 -47.87
N ASP A 408 25.51 -18.26 -48.62
CA ASP A 408 26.00 -17.13 -49.41
C ASP A 408 26.57 -16.00 -48.52
N HIS A 409 26.01 -15.77 -47.34
CA HIS A 409 26.58 -14.85 -46.35
C HIS A 409 27.93 -15.34 -45.81
N TRP A 410 28.08 -16.66 -45.60
CA TRP A 410 29.33 -17.27 -45.14
C TRP A 410 30.45 -17.21 -46.20
N VAL A 411 30.10 -17.50 -47.47
CA VAL A 411 31.05 -17.36 -48.59
C VAL A 411 31.56 -15.93 -48.70
N LYS A 412 30.68 -14.94 -48.45
CA LYS A 412 31.00 -13.51 -48.44
C LYS A 412 31.38 -12.98 -47.05
N ARG A 413 31.80 -13.79 -46.08
CA ARG A 413 32.01 -13.32 -44.70
C ARG A 413 33.06 -12.20 -44.54
N LYS A 414 34.08 -12.16 -45.40
CA LYS A 414 35.19 -11.19 -45.33
C LYS A 414 34.78 -9.72 -45.56
N GLN A 415 33.66 -9.44 -46.24
CA GLN A 415 33.13 -8.06 -46.41
C GLN A 415 32.46 -7.51 -45.14
N TRP A 416 32.24 -8.35 -44.11
CA TRP A 416 31.61 -7.95 -42.85
C TRP A 416 32.64 -7.59 -41.77
N ILE A 417 33.93 -7.57 -42.12
CA ILE A 417 35.02 -7.11 -41.25
C ILE A 417 35.32 -5.65 -41.61
N ARG A 418 34.81 -4.72 -40.79
CA ARG A 418 35.17 -3.30 -40.85
C ARG A 418 36.56 -3.10 -40.26
N LYS A 419 37.55 -2.79 -41.11
CA LYS A 419 38.96 -2.63 -40.70
C LYS A 419 39.15 -1.48 -39.70
N ASP A 420 38.38 -0.41 -39.87
CA ASP A 420 38.32 0.78 -39.01
C ASP A 420 37.89 0.48 -37.57
N GLN A 421 37.11 -0.59 -37.34
CA GLN A 421 36.70 -0.96 -35.98
C GLN A 421 37.79 -1.71 -35.20
N LYS A 422 38.77 -2.32 -35.89
CA LYS A 422 39.91 -2.96 -35.20
C LYS A 422 40.81 -1.93 -34.53
N ASP A 423 40.90 -0.72 -35.10
CA ASP A 423 41.79 0.34 -34.61
C ASP A 423 41.32 0.93 -33.27
N HIS A 424 40.02 0.84 -32.98
CA HIS A 424 39.39 1.30 -31.74
C HIS A 424 39.42 0.28 -30.59
N LEU A 425 39.84 -0.96 -30.84
CA LEU A 425 39.96 -2.01 -29.82
C LEU A 425 41.29 -1.87 -29.06
N LYS A 426 41.31 -2.29 -27.79
CA LYS A 426 42.57 -2.40 -27.04
C LYS A 426 43.47 -3.47 -27.66
N ASP A 427 44.78 -3.38 -27.49
CA ASP A 427 45.71 -4.32 -28.13
C ASP A 427 45.50 -5.78 -27.71
N GLU A 428 45.04 -5.99 -26.47
CA GLU A 428 44.63 -7.30 -25.93
C GLU A 428 43.39 -7.85 -26.66
N GLU A 429 42.41 -6.99 -26.95
CA GLU A 429 41.22 -7.35 -27.73
C GLU A 429 41.59 -7.59 -29.20
N LYS A 430 42.46 -6.78 -29.79
CA LYS A 430 42.94 -6.99 -31.17
C LYS A 430 43.55 -8.37 -31.35
N ALA A 431 44.36 -8.83 -30.40
CA ALA A 431 44.94 -10.18 -30.42
C ALA A 431 43.84 -11.28 -30.39
N PHE A 432 42.73 -11.02 -29.70
CA PHE A 432 41.58 -11.92 -29.66
C PHE A 432 40.82 -11.99 -31.00
N PHE A 433 40.66 -10.87 -31.69
CA PHE A 433 39.89 -10.74 -32.94
C PHE A 433 40.69 -11.00 -34.23
N ASN A 434 42.02 -11.14 -34.15
CA ASN A 434 42.87 -11.26 -35.33
C ASN A 434 42.61 -12.49 -36.19
N ASP A 435 42.21 -13.60 -35.59
CA ASP A 435 41.93 -14.87 -36.30
C ASP A 435 40.44 -15.08 -36.61
N MET A 436 39.60 -14.07 -36.38
CA MET A 436 38.17 -14.17 -36.61
C MET A 436 37.80 -13.72 -38.03
N GLU A 437 37.05 -14.56 -38.73
CA GLU A 437 36.62 -14.32 -40.11
C GLU A 437 35.35 -13.45 -40.21
N ILE A 438 34.79 -13.03 -39.06
CA ILE A 438 33.63 -12.16 -38.93
C ILE A 438 33.89 -11.23 -37.73
N MET A 439 33.65 -9.92 -37.90
CA MET A 439 33.78 -8.93 -36.83
C MET A 439 32.48 -8.12 -36.65
N PHE A 440 32.32 -7.57 -35.46
CA PHE A 440 31.09 -6.92 -35.03
C PHE A 440 31.04 -5.46 -35.51
N SER A 441 30.18 -5.16 -36.48
CA SER A 441 29.64 -3.81 -36.63
C SER A 441 28.47 -3.64 -35.68
N ALA A 442 28.61 -2.83 -34.63
CA ALA A 442 27.45 -2.26 -33.97
C ALA A 442 26.58 -1.61 -35.07
N GLY A 443 25.34 -2.07 -35.21
CA GLY A 443 24.42 -1.47 -36.16
C GLY A 443 24.28 0.02 -35.87
N GLU A 444 24.31 0.83 -36.92
CA GLU A 444 23.79 2.20 -36.87
C GLU A 444 22.34 2.23 -36.36
#